data_AF-A0A0Q1AB11-F1
#
_entry.id   AF-A0A0Q1AB11-F1
#
_cell.length_a   1.000
_cell.length_b   1.000
_cell.length_c   1.000
_cell.angle_alpha   90.00
_cell.angle_beta   90.00
_cell.angle_gamma   90.00
#
_symmetry.space_group_name_H-M   'P 1'
#
loop_
_entity.id
_entity.type
_entity.pdbx_description
1 polymer ?
#
loop_
_entity_poly.entity_id
_entity_poly.type
_entity_poly.pdbx_seq_one_letter_code
_entity_poly.pdbx_strand_id
1 'polypeptide(L)' 'MCICAGCPSYSSCMKEKDELLYCATGKSTCQVEMKGCICPTCPVTKVMGLSNAIYCVKGSEKEQRGM' A
#
# COMPACT_ATOMS: atom_id res chain seq x y z
N MET A 1 11.74 7.98 -2.04
CA MET A 1 10.69 8.74 -1.32
C MET A 1 9.36 8.00 -1.48
N CYS A 2 8.79 7.45 -0.39
CA CYS A 2 7.44 6.88 -0.39
C CYS A 2 6.44 7.99 -0.15
N ILE A 3 5.45 8.08 -1.03
CA ILE A 3 4.37 9.10 -0.98
C ILE A 3 3.10 8.54 -0.33
N CYS A 4 3.22 7.39 0.33
CA CYS A 4 2.11 6.55 0.76
C CYS A 4 1.22 7.25 1.81
N ALA A 5 1.80 8.16 2.60
CA ALA A 5 1.08 9.06 3.52
C ALA A 5 0.00 9.93 2.83
N GLY A 6 0.17 10.23 1.53
CA GLY A 6 -0.78 11.02 0.75
C GLY A 6 -1.88 10.19 0.08
N CYS A 7 -1.89 8.86 0.30
CA CYS A 7 -2.90 7.99 -0.29
C CYS A 7 -4.28 8.29 0.30
N PRO A 8 -5.33 8.52 -0.51
CA PRO A 8 -6.69 8.74 0.00
C PRO A 8 -7.23 7.59 0.85
N SER A 9 -6.69 6.39 0.66
CA SER A 9 -7.05 5.19 1.43
C SER A 9 -6.18 4.99 2.68
N TYR A 10 -5.23 5.89 2.97
CA TYR A 10 -4.41 5.86 4.18
C TYR A 10 -5.19 6.47 5.35
N SER A 11 -5.56 5.63 6.32
CA SER A 11 -6.37 6.04 7.46
C SER A 11 -5.52 6.44 8.67
N SER A 12 -6.16 7.12 9.64
CA SER A 12 -5.53 7.43 10.93
C SER A 12 -5.07 6.17 11.67
N CYS A 13 -5.82 5.07 11.59
CA CYS A 13 -5.41 3.78 12.17
C CYS A 13 -4.08 3.28 11.60
N MET A 14 -3.89 3.37 10.27
CA MET A 14 -2.61 3.00 9.65
C MET A 14 -1.48 3.94 10.07
N LYS A 15 -1.78 5.21 10.30
CA LYS A 15 -0.83 6.20 10.81
C LYS A 15 -0.39 5.91 12.25
N GLU A 16 -1.34 5.57 13.12
CA GLU A 16 -1.05 5.21 14.51
C GLU A 16 -0.23 3.92 14.64
N LYS A 17 -0.42 2.99 13.70
CA LYS A 17 0.32 1.71 13.64
C LYS A 17 1.60 1.77 12.79
N ASP A 18 1.95 2.93 12.28
CA ASP A 18 3.09 3.14 11.36
C ASP A 18 3.09 2.19 10.15
N GLU A 19 1.89 1.83 9.65
CA GLU A 19 1.70 0.98 8.49
C GLU A 19 1.86 1.80 7.21
N LEU A 20 3.00 2.46 6.95
CA LEU A 20 3.20 3.33 5.79
C LEU A 20 3.49 2.57 4.48
N LEU A 21 3.96 1.32 4.58
CA LEU A 21 4.64 0.58 3.50
C LEU A 21 3.88 -0.69 3.08
N TYR A 22 2.55 -0.59 2.97
CA TYR A 22 1.64 -1.70 2.64
C TYR A 22 2.04 -2.48 1.37
N CYS A 23 2.72 -1.82 0.41
CA CYS A 23 3.22 -2.49 -0.79
C CYS A 23 4.23 -3.62 -0.51
N ALA A 24 4.97 -3.52 0.59
CA ALA A 24 5.91 -4.54 1.05
C ALA A 24 5.40 -5.31 2.27
N THR A 25 4.68 -4.65 3.18
CA THR A 25 4.26 -5.25 4.46
C THR A 25 2.97 -6.05 4.36
N GLY A 26 2.19 -5.84 3.30
CA GLY A 26 0.98 -6.59 3.02
C GLY A 26 -0.30 -5.91 3.46
N LYS A 27 -1.34 -6.73 3.63
CA LYS A 27 -2.68 -6.25 3.97
C LYS A 27 -2.65 -5.53 5.32
N SER A 28 -3.30 -4.37 5.39
CA SER A 28 -3.44 -3.63 6.63
C SER A 28 -4.34 -4.39 7.62
N THR A 29 -4.01 -4.28 8.91
CA THR A 29 -4.88 -4.78 9.99
C THR A 29 -6.02 -3.82 10.30
N CYS A 30 -5.95 -2.59 9.80
CA CYS A 30 -7.00 -1.59 9.91
C CYS A 30 -8.09 -1.80 8.87
N GLN A 31 -9.29 -1.30 9.16
CA GLN A 31 -10.34 -1.21 8.15
C GLN A 31 -9.90 -0.25 7.04
N VAL A 32 -9.82 -0.76 5.82
CA VAL A 32 -9.42 0.01 4.64
C VAL A 32 -10.66 0.35 3.82
N GLU A 33 -10.91 1.65 3.65
CA GLU A 33 -11.94 2.14 2.74
C GLU A 33 -11.28 2.59 1.44
N MET A 34 -11.65 1.96 0.31
CA MET A 34 -10.98 2.21 -0.96
C MET A 34 -11.48 3.52 -1.58
N LYS A 35 -10.81 4.63 -1.28
CA LYS A 35 -11.12 5.98 -1.82
C LYS A 35 -10.27 6.35 -3.04
N GLY A 36 -9.22 5.58 -3.30
CA GLY A 36 -8.24 5.78 -4.37
C GLY A 36 -6.83 5.38 -3.94
N CYS A 37 -5.96 5.05 -4.90
CA CYS A 37 -4.55 4.74 -4.65
C CYS A 37 -3.66 5.59 -5.56
N ILE A 38 -2.65 6.21 -4.97
CA ILE A 38 -1.53 6.84 -5.69
C ILE A 38 -0.34 5.89 -5.84
N CYS A 39 -0.57 4.62 -5.57
CA CYS A 39 0.43 3.57 -5.48
C CYS A 39 1.16 3.35 -6.83
N PRO A 40 0.49 3.41 -8.01
CA PRO A 40 1.16 3.34 -9.31
C PRO A 40 2.14 4.49 -9.58
N THR A 41 1.92 5.67 -9.00
CA THR A 41 2.80 6.83 -9.20
C THR A 41 3.92 6.90 -8.16
N CYS A 42 3.91 6.02 -7.15
CA CYS A 42 4.94 5.96 -6.14
C CYS A 42 6.28 5.51 -6.76
N PRO A 43 7.39 6.26 -6.58
CA PRO A 43 8.69 5.86 -7.10
C PRO A 43 9.14 4.47 -6.62
N VAL A 44 8.71 4.06 -5.42
CA VAL A 44 9.01 2.73 -4.85
C VAL A 44 8.42 1.61 -5.71
N THR A 45 7.22 1.80 -6.25
CA THR A 45 6.57 0.84 -7.16
C THR A 45 7.44 0.58 -8.37
N LYS A 46 8.00 1.64 -8.97
CA LYS A 46 8.92 1.53 -10.12
C LYS A 46 10.25 0.89 -9.74
N VAL A 47 10.85 1.31 -8.62
CA VAL A 47 12.15 0.82 -8.15
C VAL A 47 12.10 -0.66 -7.78
N MET A 48 11.02 -1.11 -7.13
CA MET A 48 10.85 -2.51 -6.72
C MET A 48 10.14 -3.37 -7.78
N GLY A 49 9.80 -2.80 -8.94
CA GLY A 49 9.12 -3.52 -10.03
C GLY A 49 7.76 -4.09 -9.61
N LEU A 50 7.03 -3.37 -8.76
CA LEU A 50 5.71 -3.79 -8.31
C LEU A 50 4.66 -3.45 -9.37
N SER A 51 3.73 -4.37 -9.61
CA SER A 51 2.75 -4.29 -10.69
C SER A 51 1.35 -3.95 -10.18
N ASN A 52 1.05 -4.26 -8.92
CA ASN A 52 -0.26 -3.99 -8.33
C ASN A 52 -0.35 -2.57 -7.75
N ALA A 53 -1.55 -2.21 -7.31
CA ALA A 53 -1.78 -0.93 -6.63
C ALA A 53 -2.45 -1.11 -5.26
N ILE A 54 -3.27 -2.15 -5.09
CA ILE A 54 -4.22 -2.25 -3.98
C ILE A 54 -3.65 -3.13 -2.84
N TYR A 55 -2.45 -2.79 -2.39
CA TYR A 55 -1.71 -3.63 -1.45
C TYR A 55 -2.33 -3.72 -0.05
N CYS A 56 -2.83 -2.60 0.45
CA CYS A 56 -3.45 -2.50 1.77
C CYS A 56 -4.74 -3.35 1.90
N VAL A 57 -5.39 -3.71 0.78
CA VAL A 57 -6.63 -4.50 0.77
C VAL A 57 -6.39 -5.94 0.32
N LYS A 58 -5.65 -6.13 -0.78
CA LYS A 58 -5.48 -7.43 -1.43
C LYS A 58 -4.25 -8.22 -0.98
N GLY A 59 -3.42 -7.66 -0.09
CA GLY A 59 -2.15 -8.26 0.32
C GLY A 59 -0.97 -7.61 -0.40
N SER A 60 0.25 -7.95 0.01
CA SER A 60 1.50 -7.43 -0.55
C SER A 60 1.64 -7.78 -2.04
N GLU A 61 2.59 -7.14 -2.72
CA GLU A 61 2.92 -7.52 -4.09
C GLU A 61 3.26 -9.01 -4.19
N LYS A 62 3.99 -9.52 -3.21
CA LYS A 62 4.41 -10.92 -3.16
C LYS A 62 3.21 -11.86 -3.08
N GLU A 63 2.28 -11.59 -2.16
CA GLU A 63 1.05 -12.38 -1.99
C GLU A 63 0.19 -12.34 -3.27
N GLN A 64 0.07 -11.18 -3.91
CA GLN A 64 -0.72 -11.03 -5.14
C GLN A 64 -0.08 -11.71 -6.36
N ARG A 65 1.25 -11.87 -6.39
CA ARG A 65 1.96 -12.60 -7.43
C ARG A 65 1.99 -14.11 -7.21
N GLY A 66 1.47 -14.61 -6.08
CA GLY A 66 1.45 -16.03 -5.75
C GLY A 66 2.83 -16.62 -5.45
N MET A 67 3.75 -15.82 -4.91
CA MET A 67 5.12 -16.20 -4.55
C MET A 67 5.28 -16.42 -3.04
#